data_AF-A0A426G2D5-F1
#
_entry.id   AF-A0A426G2D5-F1
#
_cell.length_a   1.000
_cell.length_b   1.000
_cell.length_c   1.000
_cell.angle_alpha   90.00
_cell.angle_beta   90.00
_cell.angle_gamma   90.00
#
_symmetry.space_group_name_H-M   'P 1'
#
loop_
_entity.id
_entity.type
_entity.pdbx_description
1 polymer ?
#
loop_
_entity_poly.entity_id
_entity_poly.type
_entity_poly.pdbx_seq_one_letter_code
_entity_poly.pdbx_strand_id
1 'polypeptide(L)' 'MNYKYRMILSFLLSGLFLYLVATVFAKSIWEGPLLITFSFFSLIYGCVMLYKWKPKAAKIIFECVGNFLSLPWS' A
#
# COMPACT_ATOMS: atom_id res chain seq x y z
N MET A 1 -18.32 4.68 9.94
CA MET A 1 -17.80 3.30 10.14
C MET A 1 -17.25 2.66 8.86
N ASN A 2 -17.87 2.87 7.69
CA ASN A 2 -17.49 2.17 6.45
C ASN A 2 -16.03 2.42 5.98
N TYR A 3 -15.49 3.64 6.13
CA TYR A 3 -14.11 3.94 5.71
C TYR A 3 -13.03 3.18 6.49
N LYS A 4 -13.25 2.90 7.79
CA LYS A 4 -12.30 2.13 8.61
C LYS A 4 -12.14 0.71 8.09
N TYR A 5 -13.25 0.02 7.87
CA TYR A 5 -13.23 -1.37 7.39
C TYR A 5 -12.65 -1.47 5.98
N ARG A 6 -13.03 -0.55 5.08
CA ARG A 6 -12.45 -0.46 3.74
C ARG A 6 -10.95 -0.23 3.77
N MET A 7 -10.46 0.63 4.67
CA MET A 7 -9.03 0.86 4.86
C MET A 7 -8.30 -0.40 5.35
N ILE A 8 -8.80 -1.05 6.40
CA ILE A 8 -8.19 -2.27 6.96
C ILE A 8 -8.17 -3.39 5.92
N LEU A 9 -9.28 -3.59 5.20
CA LEU A 9 -9.38 -4.58 4.13
C LEU A 9 -8.33 -4.32 3.03
N SER A 10 -8.18 -3.07 2.61
CA SER A 10 -7.21 -2.72 1.57
C SER A 10 -5.75 -2.85 2.01
N PHE A 11 -5.44 -2.60 3.29
CA PHE A 11 -4.11 -2.89 3.82
C PHE A 11 -3.84 -4.40 3.92
N LEU A 12 -4.81 -5.18 4.39
CA LEU A 12 -4.71 -6.65 4.41
C LEU A 12 -4.51 -7.21 3.00
N LEU A 13 -5.26 -6.70 2.03
CA LEU A 13 -5.19 -7.14 0.64
C LEU A 13 -3.85 -6.77 -0.02
N SER A 14 -3.31 -5.58 0.27
CA SER A 14 -1.95 -5.20 -0.16
C SER A 14 -0.89 -6.13 0.41
N GLY A 15 -0.98 -6.47 1.71
CA GLY A 15 -0.08 -7.44 2.34
C GLY A 15 -0.19 -8.85 1.74
N LEU A 16 -1.41 -9.32 1.47
CA LEU A 16 -1.67 -10.59 0.80
C LEU A 16 -1.03 -10.63 -0.60
N PHE A 17 -1.20 -9.57 -1.38
CA PHE A 17 -0.60 -9.49 -2.71
C PHE A 17 0.92 -9.43 -2.64
N LEU A 18 1.54 -8.71 -1.69
CA LEU A 18 3.00 -8.74 -1.51
C LEU A 18 3.52 -10.12 -1.13
N TYR A 19 2.80 -10.84 -0.27
CA TYR A 19 3.15 -12.21 0.07
C TYR A 19 3.07 -13.12 -1.16
N LEU A 20 1.99 -13.02 -1.94
CA LEU A 20 1.84 -13.76 -3.19
C LEU A 20 2.96 -13.43 -4.19
N VAL A 21 3.31 -12.15 -4.33
CA VAL A 21 4.47 -11.72 -5.13
C VAL A 21 5.71 -12.47 -4.69
N ALA A 22 6.07 -12.46 -3.41
CA ALA A 22 7.28 -13.13 -2.92
C ALA A 22 7.30 -14.64 -3.26
N THR A 23 6.14 -15.29 -3.26
CA THR A 23 6.03 -16.72 -3.60
C THR A 23 6.00 -17.02 -5.10
N VAL A 24 5.50 -16.09 -5.93
CA VAL A 24 5.27 -16.28 -7.37
C VAL A 24 6.40 -15.67 -8.22
N PHE A 25 7.16 -14.71 -7.68
CA PHE A 25 8.21 -13.98 -8.41
C PHE A 25 9.28 -14.92 -8.98
N ALA A 26 9.60 -16.00 -8.28
CA ALA A 26 10.60 -16.97 -8.73
C ALA A 26 10.09 -17.91 -9.85
N LYS A 27 8.77 -17.96 -10.08
CA LYS A 27 8.14 -18.92 -11.01
C LYS A 27 7.52 -18.27 -12.24
N SER A 28 7.20 -16.98 -12.20
CA SER A 28 6.43 -16.34 -13.27
C SER A 28 6.83 -14.89 -13.49
N ILE A 29 7.27 -14.60 -14.72
CA ILE A 29 7.74 -13.28 -15.17
C ILE A 29 6.58 -12.28 -15.28
N TRP A 30 5.36 -12.76 -15.55
CA TRP A 30 4.19 -11.91 -15.78
C TRP A 30 3.32 -11.72 -14.52
N GLU A 31 3.16 -12.77 -13.72
CA GLU A 31 2.28 -12.72 -12.55
C GLU A 31 2.90 -11.91 -11.40
N GLY A 32 4.23 -11.96 -11.25
CA GLY A 32 4.94 -11.16 -10.24
C GLY A 32 4.67 -9.65 -10.36
N PRO A 33 5.00 -9.02 -11.51
CA PRO A 33 4.71 -7.60 -11.74
C PRO A 33 3.23 -7.22 -11.62
N LEU A 34 2.34 -8.13 -12.04
CA LEU A 34 0.90 -7.93 -11.98
C LEU A 34 0.40 -7.90 -10.52
N LEU A 35 0.85 -8.84 -9.69
CA LEU A 35 0.53 -8.87 -8.25
C LEU A 35 1.16 -7.69 -7.49
N ILE A 36 2.35 -7.23 -7.88
CA ILE A 36 2.97 -6.00 -7.35
C ILE A 36 2.04 -4.81 -7.64
N THR A 37 1.57 -4.70 -8.87
CA THR A 37 0.67 -3.62 -9.30
C THR A 37 -0.62 -3.63 -8.47
N PHE A 38 -1.26 -4.80 -8.30
CA PHE A 38 -2.45 -4.93 -7.44
C PHE A 38 -2.17 -4.56 -5.98
N SER A 39 -1.00 -4.92 -5.45
CA SER A 39 -0.61 -4.50 -4.12
C SER A 39 -0.55 -2.98 -3.98
N PHE A 40 0.15 -2.29 -4.90
CA PHE A 40 0.24 -0.83 -4.88
C PHE A 40 -1.12 -0.16 -5.02
N PHE A 41 -1.98 -0.64 -5.91
CA PHE A 41 -3.34 -0.12 -6.04
C PHE A 41 -4.14 -0.26 -4.74
N SER A 42 -4.05 -1.42 -4.09
CA SER A 42 -4.72 -1.66 -2.82
C SER A 42 -4.17 -0.76 -1.71
N LEU A 43 -2.85 -0.56 -1.67
CA LEU A 43 -2.19 0.33 -0.72
C LEU A 43 -2.64 1.79 -0.90
N ILE A 44 -2.60 2.31 -2.13
CA ILE A 44 -3.04 3.68 -2.47
C ILE A 44 -4.48 3.88 -2.03
N TYR A 45 -5.35 2.92 -2.36
CA TYR A 45 -6.75 2.99 -1.97
C TYR A 45 -6.93 3.01 -0.43
N GLY A 46 -6.18 2.18 0.30
CA GLY A 46 -6.14 2.20 1.77
C GLY A 46 -5.76 3.57 2.31
N CYS A 47 -4.72 4.19 1.73
CA CYS A 47 -4.27 5.53 2.09
C CYS A 47 -5.31 6.63 1.77
N VAL A 48 -6.05 6.52 0.65
CA VAL A 48 -7.17 7.44 0.34
C VAL A 48 -8.30 7.29 1.37
N MET A 49 -8.61 6.06 1.79
CA MET A 49 -9.62 5.84 2.83
C MET A 49 -9.15 6.34 4.21
N LEU A 50 -7.86 6.22 4.52
CA LEU A 50 -7.24 6.82 5.71
C LEU A 50 -7.37 8.35 5.68
N TYR A 51 -7.09 8.97 4.53
CA TYR A 51 -7.24 10.42 4.36
C TYR A 51 -8.70 10.87 4.57
N LYS A 52 -9.67 10.12 4.02
CA LYS A 52 -11.11 10.41 4.23
C LYS A 52 -11.55 10.22 5.68
N TRP A 53 -10.96 9.27 6.41
CA TRP A 53 -11.33 9.00 7.81
C TRP A 53 -10.63 9.94 8.80
N LYS A 54 -9.32 10.17 8.62
CA LYS A 54 -8.45 10.98 9.50
C LYS A 54 -7.43 11.78 8.66
N PRO A 55 -7.85 12.90 8.05
CA PRO A 55 -7.00 13.66 7.13
C PRO A 55 -5.72 14.21 7.78
N LYS A 56 -5.79 14.67 9.04
CA LYS A 56 -4.62 15.15 9.79
C LYS A 56 -3.56 14.07 9.99
N ALA A 57 -3.97 12.86 10.37
CA ALA A 57 -3.06 11.73 10.57
C ALA A 57 -2.46 11.26 9.23
N ALA A 58 -3.28 11.19 8.18
CA ALA A 58 -2.82 10.84 6.85
C ALA A 58 -1.77 11.83 6.33
N LYS A 59 -1.96 13.13 6.53
CA LYS A 59 -0.99 14.16 6.13
C LYS A 59 0.36 13.96 6.82
N ILE A 60 0.38 13.71 8.13
CA ILE A 60 1.62 13.44 8.88
C ILE A 60 2.30 12.17 8.34
N ILE A 61 1.54 11.10 8.08
CA ILE A 61 2.11 9.85 7.53
C ILE A 61 2.71 10.10 6.15
N PHE A 62 2.01 10.80 5.26
CA PHE A 62 2.53 11.11 3.93
C PHE A 62 3.73 12.05 3.95
N GLU A 63 3.77 13.02 4.86
CA GLU A 63 4.95 13.85 5.09
C GLU A 63 6.12 13.01 5.60
N CYS A 64 5.92 12.12 6.58
CA CYS A 64 6.96 11.22 7.06
C CYS A 64 7.49 10.29 5.94
N VAL A 65 6.60 9.68 5.15
CA VAL A 65 6.98 8.79 4.04
C VAL A 65 7.68 9.58 2.93
N GLY A 66 7.16 10.76 2.58
CA GLY A 66 7.77 11.64 1.58
C GLY A 66 9.15 12.10 2.01
N ASN A 67 9.29 12.51 3.28
CA ASN A 67 10.57 12.94 3.83
C ASN A 67 11.57 11.78 3.92
N PHE A 68 11.10 10.56 4.24
CA PHE A 68 11.92 9.36 4.21
C PHE A 68 12.40 8.98 2.80
N LEU A 69 11.54 9.15 1.79
CA LEU A 69 11.90 8.92 0.39
C LEU A 69 12.82 10.02 -0.16
N SER A 70 12.70 11.26 0.33
CA SER A 70 13.53 12.38 -0.09
C SER A 70 14.84 12.51 0.69
N LEU A 71 15.04 11.73 1.75
CA LEU A 71 16.37 11.61 2.35
C LEU A 71 17.33 11.14 1.26
N PRO A 72 18.54 11.72 1.16
CA PRO A 72 19.56 11.18 0.28
C PRO A 72 19.85 9.76 0.79
N TRP A 73 19.37 8.76 0.07
CA TRP A 73 19.75 7.37 0.28
C TRP A 73 21.21 7.27 -0.14
N SER A 74 22.10 7.55 0.81
CA SER A 74 23.56 7.47 0.70
C SER A 74 24.00 6.01 0.65
#